data_AF-A0A960T6W9-F1
#
_entry.id   AF-A0A960T6W9-F1
#
_cell.length_a   1.000
_cell.length_b   1.000
_cell.length_c   1.000
_cell.angle_alpha   90.00
_cell.angle_beta   90.00
_cell.angle_gamma   90.00
#
_symmetry.space_group_name_H-M   'P 1'
#
loop_
_entity.id
_entity.type
_entity.pdbx_description
1 polymer ?
#
loop_
_entity_poly.entity_id
_entity_poly.type
_entity_poly.pdbx_seq_one_letter_code
_entity_poly.pdbx_strand_id
1 'polypeptide(L)'
;MASVAIHECAQLPLHAVKGQLLELVWPKELPPLRYALNSVGYVLQHRPDRCLVGSTFEHAFKDEAPNLELAKAEILPKIAAFLPDLGRAEVVGCTAGLRASTPNHLPLAQKVGDKTWILTGLGSKGLLYHALLGSEIAAQLC
;
A
#
# COMPACT_ATOMS: atom_id res chain seq x y z
N MET A 1 -11.13 16.90 9.00
CA MET A 1 -11.56 15.69 9.75
C MET A 1 -11.23 15.91 11.21
N ALA A 2 -12.17 15.70 12.13
CA ALA A 2 -11.87 15.74 13.56
C ALA A 2 -11.01 14.51 13.91
N SER A 3 -9.84 14.72 14.52
CA SER A 3 -9.05 13.62 15.07
C SER A 3 -9.64 13.20 16.40
N VAL A 4 -9.81 11.90 16.60
CA VAL A 4 -10.19 11.31 17.90
C VAL A 4 -8.92 10.82 18.56
N ALA A 5 -8.61 11.33 19.75
CA ALA A 5 -7.49 10.84 20.54
C ALA A 5 -7.94 9.62 21.36
N ILE A 6 -7.33 8.46 21.10
CA ILE A 6 -7.54 7.24 21.89
C ILE A 6 -6.31 7.06 22.77
N HIS A 7 -6.46 7.29 24.08
CA HIS A 7 -5.34 7.34 25.02
C HIS A 7 -4.54 6.03 25.05
N GLU A 8 -5.24 4.89 25.01
CA GLU A 8 -4.66 3.55 25.00
C GLU A 8 -3.78 3.29 23.77
N CYS A 9 -3.93 4.07 22.70
CA CYS A 9 -3.15 3.96 21.48
C CYS A 9 -1.93 4.91 21.44
N ALA A 10 -1.74 5.77 22.44
CA ALA A 10 -0.75 6.85 22.40
C ALA A 10 0.70 6.37 22.29
N GLN A 11 1.00 5.15 22.77
CA GLN A 11 2.35 4.58 22.82
C GLN A 11 2.55 3.45 21.80
N LEU A 12 1.65 3.29 20.83
CA LEU A 12 1.83 2.24 19.82
C LEU A 12 3.07 2.54 18.97
N PRO A 13 3.97 1.56 18.77
CA PRO A 13 5.17 1.73 17.97
C PRO A 13 4.82 1.69 16.49
N LEU A 14 4.05 2.66 16.02
CA LEU A 14 3.63 2.80 14.63
C LEU A 14 4.38 3.96 13.98
N HIS A 15 4.82 3.73 12.75
CA HIS A 15 5.34 4.78 11.90
C HIS A 15 4.60 4.77 10.56
N ALA A 16 4.34 5.97 10.04
CA ALA A 16 3.76 6.14 8.73
C ALA A 16 4.83 5.92 7.66
N VAL A 17 4.51 5.08 6.67
CA VAL A 17 5.33 4.94 5.47
C VAL A 17 4.47 5.29 4.27
N LYS A 18 4.80 6.39 3.60
CA LYS A 18 4.08 6.81 2.41
C LYS A 18 4.42 5.89 1.23
N GLY A 19 3.40 5.53 0.49
CA GLY A 19 3.52 4.73 -0.72
C GLY A 19 2.71 5.35 -1.83
N GLN A 20 3.33 5.52 -2.98
CA GLN A 20 2.70 6.05 -4.18
C GLN A 20 2.57 4.95 -5.23
N LEU A 21 1.50 5.04 -6.02
CA LEU A 21 1.21 4.18 -7.15
C LEU A 21 1.00 5.05 -8.39
N LEU A 22 1.38 4.52 -9.55
CA LEU A 22 1.05 5.11 -10.84
C LEU A 22 -0.04 4.26 -11.50
N GLU A 23 -0.96 4.94 -12.19
CA GLU A 23 -1.84 4.30 -13.16
C GLU A 23 -1.29 4.55 -14.56
N LEU A 24 -1.05 3.48 -15.31
CA LEU A 24 -0.50 3.52 -16.67
C LEU A 24 -1.55 3.03 -17.67
N VAL A 25 -1.45 3.51 -18.91
CA VAL A 25 -2.13 2.90 -20.05
C VAL A 25 -1.51 1.53 -20.34
N TRP A 26 -2.35 0.50 -20.46
CA TRP A 26 -1.88 -0.82 -20.88
C TRP A 26 -1.59 -0.82 -22.39
N PRO A 27 -0.37 -1.19 -22.84
CA PRO A 27 -0.03 -1.28 -24.26
C PRO A 27 -0.95 -2.26 -24.98
N LYS A 28 -1.47 -1.86 -26.14
CA LYS A 28 -2.46 -2.66 -26.91
C LYS A 28 -1.84 -3.92 -27.51
N GLU A 29 -0.52 -3.89 -27.70
CA GLU A 29 0.29 -4.97 -28.25
C GLU A 29 0.51 -6.09 -27.23
N LEU A 30 0.35 -5.79 -25.93
CA LEU A 30 0.50 -6.77 -24.86
C LEU A 30 -0.82 -7.51 -24.58
N PRO A 31 -0.76 -8.85 -24.42
CA PRO A 31 -1.94 -9.60 -23.99
C PRO A 31 -2.38 -9.13 -22.59
N PRO A 32 -3.68 -9.19 -22.26
CA PRO A 32 -4.15 -8.89 -20.93
C PRO A 32 -3.47 -9.77 -19.88
N LEU A 33 -3.11 -9.15 -18.77
CA LEU A 33 -2.49 -9.78 -17.63
C LEU A 33 -3.54 -10.53 -16.79
N ARG A 34 -3.43 -11.86 -16.75
CA ARG A 34 -4.37 -12.72 -15.99
C ARG A 34 -4.17 -12.66 -14.47
N TYR A 35 -2.95 -12.39 -14.03
CA TYR A 35 -2.57 -12.38 -12.61
C TYR A 35 -1.62 -11.21 -12.33
N ALA A 36 -1.69 -10.63 -11.13
CA ALA A 36 -0.74 -9.60 -10.74
C ALA A 36 0.70 -10.12 -10.82
N LEU A 37 1.61 -9.28 -11.36
CA LEU A 37 3.05 -9.55 -11.35
C LEU A 37 3.66 -8.92 -10.12
N ASN A 38 4.56 -9.64 -9.45
CA ASN A 38 5.28 -9.16 -8.28
C ASN A 38 6.78 -9.48 -8.42
N SER A 39 7.61 -8.45 -8.29
CA SER A 39 9.06 -8.47 -8.45
C SER A 39 9.66 -7.31 -7.62
N VAL A 40 10.70 -6.64 -8.12
CA VAL A 40 11.23 -5.37 -7.57
C VAL A 40 10.20 -4.24 -7.54
N GLY A 41 9.09 -4.40 -8.26
CA GLY A 41 7.83 -3.68 -8.14
C GLY A 41 6.68 -4.61 -8.51
N TYR A 42 5.44 -4.11 -8.53
CA TYR A 42 4.29 -4.91 -8.93
C TYR A 42 3.46 -4.24 -10.02
N VAL A 43 2.77 -5.06 -10.81
CA VAL A 43 1.83 -4.63 -11.84
C VAL A 43 0.52 -5.36 -11.61
N LEU A 44 -0.57 -4.59 -11.51
CA LEU A 44 -1.93 -5.10 -11.44
C LEU A 44 -2.74 -4.47 -12.57
N GLN A 45 -3.13 -5.26 -13.56
CA GLN A 45 -4.10 -4.82 -14.55
C GLN A 45 -5.50 -4.85 -13.93
N HIS A 46 -6.05 -3.68 -13.65
CA HIS A 46 -7.36 -3.54 -13.01
C HIS A 46 -8.47 -3.16 -14.02
N ARG A 47 -8.10 -2.78 -15.25
CA ARG A 47 -8.99 -2.60 -16.41
C ARG A 47 -8.31 -3.08 -17.70
N PRO A 48 -9.07 -3.40 -18.76
CA PRO A 48 -8.48 -3.87 -20.03
C PRO A 48 -7.41 -2.94 -20.63
N ASP A 49 -7.52 -1.64 -20.41
CA ASP A 49 -6.64 -0.61 -20.97
C ASP A 49 -5.83 0.15 -19.90
N ARG A 50 -5.86 -0.29 -18.63
CA ARG A 50 -5.16 0.35 -17.52
C ARG A 50 -4.55 -0.65 -16.53
N CYS A 51 -3.35 -0.34 -16.05
CA CYS A 51 -2.74 -1.05 -14.94
C CYS A 51 -2.30 -0.09 -13.84
N LEU A 52 -2.27 -0.59 -12.61
CA LEU A 52 -1.63 0.05 -11.48
C LEU A 52 -0.24 -0.55 -11.33
N VAL A 53 0.74 0.32 -11.11
CA VAL A 53 2.11 -0.08 -10.83
C VAL A 53 2.62 0.57 -9.56
N GLY A 54 3.46 -0.14 -8.82
CA GLY A 54 3.96 0.37 -7.58
C GLY A 54 5.15 -0.38 -6.99
N SER A 55 5.70 0.11 -5.88
CA SER A 55 5.33 1.39 -5.22
C SER A 55 6.58 2.11 -4.70
N THR A 56 6.45 3.39 -4.37
CA THR A 56 7.43 4.06 -3.49
C THR A 56 7.35 3.54 -2.05
N PHE A 57 8.42 3.75 -1.29
CA PHE A 57 8.52 3.39 0.13
C PHE A 57 9.21 4.53 0.89
N GLU A 58 8.43 5.56 1.21
CA GLU A 58 8.91 6.84 1.72
C GLU A 58 8.77 6.89 3.26
N HIS A 59 9.89 6.80 3.97
CA HIS A 59 9.95 6.94 5.43
C HIS A 59 9.98 8.41 5.90
N ALA A 60 10.35 9.33 5.01
CA ALA A 60 10.34 10.77 5.25
C ALA A 60 9.63 11.45 4.08
N PHE A 61 8.60 12.22 4.38
CA PHE A 61 7.79 12.94 3.39
C PHE A 61 7.26 14.24 4.00
N LYS A 62 7.08 15.26 3.17
CA LYS A 62 6.61 16.58 3.62
C LYS A 62 5.11 16.58 3.91
N ASP A 63 4.35 15.88 3.08
CA ASP A 63 2.89 15.77 3.13
C ASP A 63 2.42 14.47 2.48
N GLU A 64 1.14 14.17 2.65
CA GLU A 64 0.49 12.94 2.17
C GLU A 64 0.09 13.02 0.69
N ALA A 65 0.22 14.19 0.04
CA ALA A 65 -0.24 14.38 -1.33
C ALA A 65 0.66 13.63 -2.33
N PRO A 66 0.13 13.12 -3.45
CA PRO A 66 0.95 12.46 -4.46
C PRO A 66 2.01 13.39 -5.07
N ASN A 67 3.25 12.91 -5.14
CA ASN A 67 4.33 13.54 -5.90
C ASN A 67 4.61 12.72 -7.16
N LEU A 68 4.04 13.16 -8.28
CA LEU A 68 4.09 12.46 -9.57
C LEU A 68 5.53 12.24 -10.06
N GLU A 69 6.39 13.25 -9.93
CA GLU A 69 7.76 13.18 -10.47
C GLU A 69 8.62 12.22 -9.65
N LEU A 70 8.49 12.22 -8.33
CA LEU A 70 9.12 11.22 -7.47
C LEU A 70 8.59 9.80 -7.79
N ALA A 71 7.28 9.64 -7.92
CA ALA A 71 6.67 8.36 -8.25
C ALA A 71 7.21 7.79 -9.58
N LYS A 72 7.27 8.62 -10.63
CA LYS A 72 7.83 8.23 -11.93
C LYS A 72 9.29 7.80 -11.81
N ALA A 73 10.11 8.62 -11.15
CA ALA A 73 11.54 8.38 -10.99
C ALA A 73 11.85 7.08 -10.24
N GLU A 74 11.06 6.72 -9.23
CA GLU A 74 11.28 5.50 -8.46
C GLU A 74 10.60 4.25 -9.03
N ILE A 75 9.40 4.38 -9.61
CA ILE A 75 8.57 3.22 -9.99
C ILE A 75 8.87 2.78 -11.42
N LEU A 76 8.93 3.69 -12.39
CA LEU A 76 9.08 3.30 -13.80
C LEU A 76 10.35 2.49 -14.09
N PRO A 77 11.53 2.80 -13.51
CA PRO A 77 12.73 1.97 -13.71
C PRO A 77 12.56 0.54 -13.17
N LYS A 78 11.88 0.37 -12.02
CA LYS A 78 11.61 -0.96 -11.43
C LYS A 78 10.68 -1.78 -12.31
N ILE A 79 9.64 -1.15 -12.85
CA ILE A 79 8.69 -1.81 -13.77
C ILE A 79 9.37 -2.16 -15.09
N ALA A 80 10.13 -1.22 -15.66
CA ALA A 80 10.85 -1.44 -16.91
C ALA A 80 11.86 -2.59 -16.83
N ALA A 81 12.38 -2.90 -15.63
CA ALA A 81 13.32 -3.99 -15.42
C ALA A 81 12.74 -5.39 -15.70
N PHE A 82 11.41 -5.58 -15.60
CA PHE A 82 10.78 -6.88 -15.85
C PHE A 82 9.61 -6.83 -16.84
N LEU A 83 9.07 -5.66 -17.15
CA LEU A 83 8.08 -5.46 -18.21
C LEU A 83 8.40 -4.17 -19.00
N PRO A 84 9.39 -4.22 -19.93
CA PRO A 84 9.97 -3.04 -20.57
C PRO A 84 8.96 -2.13 -21.28
N ASP A 85 7.91 -2.70 -21.88
CA ASP A 85 6.87 -1.93 -22.60
C ASP A 85 6.12 -0.96 -21.70
N LEU A 86 6.02 -1.26 -20.39
CA LEU A 86 5.41 -0.33 -19.42
C LEU A 86 6.35 0.79 -18.98
N GLY A 87 7.66 0.66 -19.19
CA GLY A 87 8.64 1.69 -18.79
C GLY A 87 8.45 3.03 -19.51
N ARG A 88 7.76 3.02 -20.66
CA ARG A 88 7.44 4.21 -21.47
C ARG A 88 5.94 4.41 -21.65
N ALA A 89 5.11 3.62 -20.97
CA ALA A 89 3.67 3.76 -21.05
C ALA A 89 3.21 5.11 -20.51
N GLU A 90 2.11 5.61 -21.07
CA GLU A 90 1.50 6.87 -20.63
C GLU A 90 1.04 6.75 -19.18
N VAL A 91 1.46 7.71 -18.36
CA VAL A 91 1.02 7.84 -16.96
C VAL A 91 -0.25 8.68 -16.91
N VAL A 92 -1.36 8.09 -16.48
CA VAL A 92 -2.68 8.74 -16.45
C VAL A 92 -3.14 9.09 -15.03
N GLY A 93 -2.46 8.58 -14.02
CA GLY A 93 -2.81 8.82 -12.62
C GLY A 93 -1.66 8.59 -11.67
N CYS A 94 -1.72 9.24 -10.51
CA CYS A 94 -0.82 9.01 -9.39
C CYS A 94 -1.60 9.15 -8.09
N THR A 95 -1.50 8.13 -7.24
CA THR A 95 -2.16 8.09 -5.93
C THR A 95 -1.15 7.85 -4.84
N ALA A 96 -1.37 8.42 -3.66
CA ALA A 96 -0.54 8.21 -2.48
C ALA A 96 -1.41 7.72 -1.32
N GLY A 97 -0.81 6.91 -0.45
CA GLY A 97 -1.43 6.48 0.79
C GLY A 97 -0.37 6.22 1.87
N LEU A 98 -0.81 6.21 3.12
CA LEU A 98 0.03 5.93 4.27
C LEU A 98 -0.16 4.49 4.73
N ARG A 99 0.95 3.80 4.94
CA ARG A 99 1.00 2.49 5.61
C ARG A 99 1.29 2.72 7.09
N ALA A 100 0.48 2.13 7.96
CA ALA A 100 0.85 1.98 9.36
C ALA A 100 1.77 0.76 9.48
N SER A 101 3.02 0.99 9.88
CA SER A 101 4.06 -0.04 9.97
C SER A 101 4.62 -0.14 11.38
N THR A 102 4.98 -1.36 11.79
CA THR A 102 5.65 -1.65 13.07
C THR A 102 7.14 -1.91 12.86
N PRO A 103 7.99 -1.74 13.90
CA PRO A 103 9.44 -2.00 13.80
C PRO A 103 9.80 -3.43 13.38
N ASN A 104 8.98 -4.42 13.74
CA ASN A 104 9.20 -5.83 13.41
C ASN A 104 8.39 -6.29 12.17
N HIS A 105 7.68 -5.38 11.51
CA HIS A 105 6.83 -5.66 10.34
C HIS A 105 5.70 -6.68 10.56
N LEU A 106 5.34 -6.95 11.82
CA LEU A 106 4.19 -7.78 12.17
C LEU A 106 2.97 -6.90 12.55
N PRO A 107 1.74 -7.31 12.19
CA PRO A 107 0.53 -6.61 12.59
C PRO A 107 0.37 -6.55 14.11
N LEU A 108 -0.30 -5.50 14.59
CA LEU A 108 -0.79 -5.41 15.97
C LEU A 108 -2.27 -5.76 16.00
N ALA A 109 -2.59 -6.90 16.58
CA ALA A 109 -3.96 -7.42 16.76
C ALA A 109 -4.12 -7.85 18.23
N GLN A 110 -4.50 -6.92 19.10
CA GLN A 110 -4.46 -7.15 20.55
C GLN A 110 -5.43 -6.25 21.35
N LYS A 111 -5.71 -6.65 22.59
CA LYS A 111 -6.40 -5.83 23.58
C LYS A 111 -5.44 -4.76 24.14
N VAL A 112 -5.89 -3.51 24.23
CA VAL A 112 -5.09 -2.37 24.73
C VAL A 112 -5.74 -1.64 25.90
N GLY A 113 -6.96 -2.01 26.26
CA GLY A 113 -7.69 -1.50 27.44
C GLY A 113 -8.86 -2.42 27.78
N ASP A 114 -9.59 -2.15 28.86
CA ASP A 114 -10.64 -3.03 29.38
C ASP A 114 -11.69 -3.43 28.34
N LYS A 115 -12.04 -2.49 27.46
CA LYS A 115 -13.01 -2.65 26.37
C LYS A 115 -12.47 -2.19 25.01
N THR A 116 -11.15 -2.13 24.87
CA THR A 116 -10.48 -1.53 23.71
C THR A 116 -9.53 -2.55 23.07
N TRP A 117 -9.74 -2.81 21.78
CA TRP A 117 -8.88 -3.65 20.95
C TRP A 117 -8.41 -2.87 19.72
N ILE A 118 -7.26 -3.25 19.19
CA ILE A 118 -6.70 -2.67 17.98
C ILE A 118 -6.43 -3.73 16.93
N LEU A 119 -6.60 -3.35 15.67
CA LEU A 119 -6.08 -4.04 14.49
C LEU A 119 -5.40 -3.01 13.59
N THR A 120 -4.07 -2.97 13.62
CA THR A 120 -3.28 -1.97 12.90
C THR A 120 -1.88 -2.50 12.58
N GLY A 121 -0.97 -1.66 12.06
CA GLY A 121 0.41 -2.07 11.78
C GLY A 121 0.53 -3.06 10.61
N LEU A 122 -0.47 -3.13 9.74
CA LEU A 122 -0.58 -4.11 8.66
C LEU A 122 0.40 -3.88 7.49
N GLY A 123 1.11 -2.74 7.47
CA GLY A 123 2.08 -2.40 6.44
C GLY A 123 1.52 -2.48 5.03
N SER A 124 2.28 -3.08 4.11
CA SER A 124 1.88 -3.29 2.70
C SER A 124 1.09 -4.58 2.46
N LYS A 125 0.77 -5.34 3.51
CA LYS A 125 0.14 -6.68 3.41
C LYS A 125 -1.23 -6.74 4.06
N GLY A 126 -1.86 -5.60 4.31
CA GLY A 126 -3.17 -5.52 4.97
C GLY A 126 -4.23 -6.37 4.30
N LEU A 127 -4.33 -6.36 2.97
CA LEU A 127 -5.28 -7.18 2.22
C LEU A 127 -5.09 -8.70 2.38
N LEU A 128 -3.90 -9.15 2.80
CA LEU A 128 -3.64 -10.57 3.05
C LEU A 128 -4.08 -11.00 4.45
N TYR A 129 -3.89 -10.14 5.46
CA TYR A 129 -4.05 -10.53 6.87
C TYR A 129 -5.32 -9.98 7.53
N HIS A 130 -5.95 -8.94 6.98
CA HIS A 130 -7.02 -8.22 7.67
C HIS A 130 -8.22 -9.12 8.04
N ALA A 131 -8.63 -10.03 7.15
CA ALA A 131 -9.80 -10.88 7.38
C ALA A 131 -9.55 -11.89 8.50
N LEU A 132 -8.39 -12.54 8.49
CA LEU A 132 -7.99 -13.50 9.52
C LEU A 132 -7.89 -12.82 10.90
N LEU A 133 -7.09 -11.77 11.01
CA LEU A 133 -6.85 -11.08 12.28
C LEU A 133 -8.12 -10.39 12.80
N GLY A 134 -8.94 -9.86 11.90
CA GLY A 134 -10.25 -9.31 12.26
C GLY A 134 -11.18 -10.37 12.87
N SER A 135 -11.20 -11.56 12.28
CA SER A 135 -11.97 -12.69 12.82
C SER A 135 -11.44 -13.16 14.18
N GLU A 136 -10.12 -13.20 14.36
CA GLU A 136 -9.51 -13.59 15.64
C GLU A 136 -9.81 -12.60 16.76
N ILE A 137 -9.80 -11.30 16.47
CA ILE A 137 -10.22 -10.26 17.44
C ILE A 137 -11.71 -10.39 17.74
N ALA A 138 -12.55 -10.54 16.72
CA ALA A 138 -14.00 -10.66 16.91
C ALA A 138 -14.38 -11.84 17.81
N ALA A 139 -13.68 -12.98 17.66
CA ALA A 139 -13.89 -14.16 18.51
C ALA A 139 -13.57 -13.93 19.99
N GLN A 140 -12.74 -12.93 20.33
CA GLN A 140 -12.41 -12.56 21.71
C GLN A 140 -13.38 -11.54 22.32
N LEU A 141 -14.31 -11.00 21.54
CA LEU A 141 -15.31 -10.04 22.00
C LEU A 141 -16.62 -10.71 22.46
N CYS A 142 -16.81 -11.99 22.12
CA CYS A 142 -17.94 -12.82 22.52
C CYS A 142 -17.67 -13.51 23.86
#